data_AF-A0A8S3C9H4-F1
#
_entry.id   AF-A0A8S3C9H4-F1
#
_cell.length_a   1.000
_cell.length_b   1.000
_cell.length_c   1.000
_cell.angle_alpha   90.00
_cell.angle_beta   90.00
_cell.angle_gamma   90.00
#
_symmetry.space_group_name_H-M   'P 1'
#
loop_
_entity.id
_entity.type
_entity.pdbx_description
1 polymer ?
#
loop_
_entity_poly.entity_id
_entity_poly.type
_entity_poly.pdbx_seq_one_letter_code
_entity_poly.pdbx_strand_id
1 'polypeptide(L)' 'MCPRTDAVPEQCPLGTYNNISRQTCCRVCEPGKFALLKGMFQCDDCPSGYRCRARAKLPCEDE' A
#
# COMPACT_ATOMS: atom_id res chain seq x y z
N MET A 1 -9.97 8.66 18.88
CA MET A 1 -9.01 9.78 19.03
C MET A 1 -7.93 9.61 17.97
N CYS A 2 -7.91 10.43 16.92
CA CYS A 2 -6.75 10.53 16.02
C CYS A 2 -5.87 11.68 16.56
N PRO A 3 -4.57 11.48 16.77
CA PRO A 3 -3.75 12.47 17.46
C PRO A 3 -3.39 13.61 16.50
N ARG A 4 -3.87 14.80 16.84
CA ARG A 4 -3.40 16.14 16.40
C ARG A 4 -3.52 16.48 14.91
N THR A 5 -4.08 17.67 14.70
CA THR A 5 -4.25 18.38 13.42
C THR A 5 -2.95 18.80 12.72
N ASP A 6 -1.79 18.53 13.34
CA ASP A 6 -0.45 18.82 12.81
C ASP A 6 0.28 17.56 12.28
N ALA A 7 -0.34 16.38 12.43
CA ALA A 7 0.23 15.14 11.91
C ALA A 7 0.03 15.12 10.38
N VAL A 8 1.14 15.10 9.64
CA VAL A 8 1.14 14.75 8.21
C VAL A 8 0.26 13.50 8.07
N PRO A 9 -0.74 13.48 7.17
CA PRO A 9 -1.62 12.33 7.03
C PRO A 9 -0.76 11.07 6.91
N GLU A 10 -0.91 10.16 7.87
CA GLU A 10 -0.06 8.98 7.96
C GLU A 10 -0.28 8.16 6.71
N GLN A 11 0.69 8.24 5.80
CA GLN A 11 0.61 7.59 4.51
C GLN A 11 0.63 6.09 4.72
N CYS A 12 -0.19 5.39 3.95
CA CYS A 12 -0.23 3.94 4.05
C CYS A 12 1.14 3.32 3.81
N PRO A 13 1.57 2.38 4.68
CA PRO A 13 2.84 1.72 4.49
C PRO A 13 2.85 0.90 3.19
N LEU A 14 4.05 0.58 2.73
CA LEU A 14 4.26 -0.25 1.54
C LEU A 14 3.47 -1.57 1.63
N GLY A 15 2.97 -2.04 0.49
CA GLY A 15 2.07 -3.18 0.39
C GLY A 15 0.63 -2.91 0.88
N THR A 16 0.30 -1.65 1.21
CA THR A 16 -1.05 -1.23 1.55
C THR A 16 -1.42 0.06 0.83
N TYR A 17 -2.71 0.24 0.58
CA TYR A 17 -3.28 1.35 -0.17
C TYR A 17 -4.46 1.95 0.57
N ASN A 18 -4.85 3.15 0.16
CA ASN A 18 -6.01 3.83 0.70
C ASN A 18 -6.77 4.55 -0.40
N ASN A 19 -7.88 3.97 -0.80
CA ASN A 19 -8.72 4.52 -1.85
C ASN A 19 -9.76 5.53 -1.33
N ILE A 20 -9.84 5.78 -0.03
CA ILE A 20 -10.84 6.65 0.59
C ILE A 20 -10.14 7.82 1.30
N SER A 21 -10.40 9.03 0.82
CA SER A 21 -9.90 10.24 1.46
C SER A 21 -10.26 10.27 2.96
N ARG A 22 -9.26 10.52 3.81
CA ARG A 22 -9.37 10.55 5.30
C ARG A 22 -9.62 9.19 5.97
N GLN A 23 -9.52 8.07 5.27
CA GLN A 23 -9.58 6.77 5.92
C GLN A 23 -8.32 6.55 6.78
N THR A 24 -8.53 6.17 8.04
CA THR A 24 -7.43 5.95 8.99
C THR A 24 -6.79 4.56 8.85
N CYS A 25 -7.48 3.61 8.22
CA CYS A 25 -7.01 2.24 8.04
C CYS A 25 -6.59 1.97 6.60
N CYS A 26 -5.36 1.50 6.41
CA CYS A 26 -4.88 1.09 5.10
C CYS A 26 -5.39 -0.30 4.71
N ARG A 27 -5.80 -0.47 3.46
CA ARG A 27 -6.17 -1.78 2.90
C ARG A 27 -4.95 -2.49 2.37
N VAL A 28 -4.87 -3.80 2.58
CA VAL A 28 -3.75 -4.62 2.12
C VAL A 28 -3.90 -4.91 0.64
N CYS A 29 -2.79 -4.86 -0.10
CA CYS A 29 -2.77 -5.30 -1.50
C CYS A 29 -3.05 -6.80 -1.61
N GLU A 30 -3.98 -7.16 -2.48
CA GLU A 30 -4.27 -8.53 -2.84
C GLU A 30 -3.06 -9.20 -3.52
N PRO A 31 -2.92 -10.53 -3.41
CA PRO A 31 -1.86 -11.25 -4.12
C PRO A 31 -1.97 -11.03 -5.63
N GLY A 32 -0.82 -10.83 -6.30
CA GLY A 32 -0.76 -10.38 -7.68
C GLY A 32 -0.74 -8.85 -7.85
N LYS A 33 -0.84 -8.09 -6.75
CA LYS A 33 -0.66 -6.64 -6.72
C LYS A 33 0.37 -6.22 -5.66
N PHE A 34 0.96 -5.04 -5.84
CA PHE A 34 1.96 -4.47 -4.93
C PHE A 34 1.73 -2.98 -4.72
N ALA A 35 2.29 -2.44 -3.64
CA ALA A 35 2.35 -0.99 -3.41
C ALA A 35 3.77 -0.57 -3.06
N LEU A 36 4.43 0.03 -4.06
CA LEU A 36 5.83 0.50 -4.03
C LEU A 36 6.01 1.81 -3.28
N LEU A 37 4.96 2.62 -3.22
CA LEU A 37 5.02 3.95 -2.62
C LEU A 37 4.14 4.00 -1.38
N LYS A 38 4.51 4.86 -0.43
CA LYS A 38 3.65 5.12 0.72
C LYS A 38 2.46 5.97 0.27
N GLY A 39 1.29 5.68 0.81
CA GLY A 39 0.08 6.44 0.52
C GLY A 39 -0.48 6.23 -0.88
N MET A 40 -0.24 5.06 -1.50
CA MET A 40 -0.89 4.75 -2.78
C MET A 40 -2.40 4.72 -2.64
N PHE A 41 -3.11 5.24 -3.64
CA PHE A 41 -4.58 5.19 -3.69
C PHE A 41 -5.13 3.83 -4.11
N GLN A 42 -4.29 3.02 -4.76
CA GLN A 42 -4.57 1.67 -5.23
C GLN A 42 -3.27 0.88 -5.28
N CYS A 43 -3.36 -0.44 -5.35
CA CYS A 43 -2.19 -1.28 -5.62
C CYS A 43 -1.96 -1.41 -7.12
N ASP A 44 -0.70 -1.40 -7.53
CA ASP A 44 -0.27 -1.66 -8.89
C ASP A 44 -0.26 -3.16 -9.18
N ASP A 45 -0.56 -3.51 -10.44
CA ASP A 45 -0.54 -4.88 -10.92
C ASP A 45 0.90 -5.36 -11.11
N CYS A 46 1.17 -6.59 -10.67
CA CYS A 46 2.51 -7.14 -10.80
C CYS A 46 2.89 -7.35 -12.27
N PRO A 47 4.15 -7.05 -12.64
CA PRO A 47 4.61 -7.23 -13.99
C PRO A 47 4.48 -8.70 -14.40
N SER A 48 4.08 -8.90 -15.66
CA SER A 48 3.89 -10.25 -16.21
C SER A 48 5.18 -11.05 -16.12
N GLY A 49 5.11 -12.27 -15.59
CA GLY A 49 6.27 -13.11 -15.28
C GLY A 49 6.73 -13.07 -13.83
N TYR A 50 6.18 -12.16 -13.00
CA TYR A 50 6.48 -12.07 -11.57
C TYR A 50 5.24 -12.41 -10.72
N ARG A 51 5.48 -12.94 -9.52
CA ARG A 51 4.43 -13.27 -8.55
C ARG A 51 4.63 -12.46 -7.28
N CYS A 52 3.72 -11.53 -7.02
CA CYS A 52 3.70 -10.80 -5.77
C CYS A 52 2.78 -11.45 -4.75
N ARG A 53 3.21 -11.47 -3.49
CA ARG A 53 2.36 -11.91 -2.39
C ARG A 53 1.41 -10.82 -1.94
N ALA A 54 0.44 -11.21 -1.12
CA ALA A 54 -0.38 -10.24 -0.40
C ALA A 54 0.53 -9.32 0.43
N ARG A 55 0.27 -8.01 0.40
CA ARG A 55 1.11 -6.99 1.05
C ARG A 55 2.52 -6.84 0.47
N ALA A 56 2.72 -7.20 -0.81
CA ALA A 56 3.99 -7.01 -1.49
C ALA A 56 4.36 -5.52 -1.59
N LYS A 57 5.58 -5.19 -1.18
CA LYS A 57 6.16 -3.84 -1.28
C LYS A 57 6.78 -3.59 -2.64
N LEU A 58 7.23 -4.66 -3.30
CA LEU A 58 7.94 -4.63 -4.57
C LEU A 58 7.37 -5.75 -5.45
N PRO A 59 7.46 -5.61 -6.79
CA PRO A 59 7.01 -6.65 -7.72
C PRO A 59 7.82 -7.94 -7.65
N CYS A 60 9.07 -7.82 -7.19
CA CYS A 60 10.03 -8.89 -7.03
C CYS A 60 10.53 -8.79 -5.59
N GLU A 61 10.18 -9.75 -4.75
CA GLU A 61 10.73 -9.84 -3.40
C GLU A 61 12.08 -10.56 -3.51
N ASP A 62 13.16 -9.78 -3.50
CA ASP A 62 14.53 -10.22 -3.19
C ASP A 62 14.71 -9.93 -1.68
N GLU A 63 14.92 -10.98 -0.89
CA GLU A 63 15.50 -10.85 0.45
C GLU A 63 17.01 -11.06 0.35
#